data_AF-U4U5M3-F1
#
_entry.id   AF-U4U5M3-F1
#
_cell.length_a   1.000
_cell.length_b   1.000
_cell.length_c   1.000
_cell.angle_alpha   90.00
_cell.angle_beta   90.00
_cell.angle_gamma   90.00
#
_symmetry.space_group_name_H-M   'P 1'
#
loop_
_entity.id
_entity.type
_entity.pdbx_description
1 polymer ?
#
loop_
_entity_poly.entity_id
_entity_poly.type
_entity_poly.pdbx_seq_one_letter_code
_entity_poly.pdbx_strand_id
1 'polypeptide(L)'
;MKTCELSLIKYLLFGFNLIFAISGIGIIIAGALVLSDVGEYQHFMERRLLAPPVVLIVAGCIVFLVASLGCYGAIRESYHMLMAFAVCLLIIFIIELAVGIAAAVYQNEVHEELKNIMRKSLNAYESSDSDRIAWDNLQQKIIGIILACWMATAIKNRS
;
A
#
# COMPACT_ATOMS: atom_id res chain seq x y z
N MET A 1 30.77 19.30 21.78
CA MET A 1 29.66 18.34 21.97
C MET A 1 28.48 18.53 21.00
N LYS A 2 28.24 19.72 20.42
CA LYS A 2 27.13 19.96 19.47
C LYS A 2 27.27 19.34 18.06
N THR A 3 28.43 18.77 17.72
CA THR A 3 28.71 18.21 16.39
C THR A 3 28.31 16.74 16.23
N CYS A 4 28.24 15.96 17.32
CA CYS A 4 27.83 14.54 17.23
C CYS A 4 26.32 14.39 16.97
N GLU A 5 25.47 15.19 17.62
CA GLU A 5 24.01 15.07 17.50
C GLU A 5 23.52 15.39 16.09
N LEU A 6 24.07 16.44 15.46
CA LEU A 6 23.69 16.83 14.10
C LEU A 6 24.10 15.77 13.06
N SER A 7 25.24 15.12 13.26
CA SER A 7 25.73 14.05 12.38
C SER A 7 24.91 12.76 12.52
N LEU A 8 24.45 12.44 13.73
CA LEU A 8 23.64 11.25 14.00
C LEU A 8 22.23 11.39 13.38
N ILE A 9 21.62 12.57 13.50
CA ILE A 9 20.33 12.88 12.87
C ILE A 9 20.42 12.78 11.34
N LYS A 10 21.49 13.30 10.72
CA LYS A 10 21.71 13.19 9.28
C LYS A 10 21.80 11.73 8.81
N TYR A 11 22.57 10.90 9.52
CA TYR A 11 22.72 9.47 9.20
C TYR A 11 21.41 8.69 9.40
N LEU A 12 20.68 8.95 10.48
CA LEU A 12 19.36 8.37 10.71
C LEU A 12 18.37 8.76 9.61
N LEU A 13 18.33 10.04 9.24
CA LEU A 13 17.44 10.55 8.21
C LEU A 13 17.77 9.91 6.85
N PHE A 14 19.05 9.81 6.49
CA PHE A 14 19.48 9.12 5.27
C PHE A 14 19.09 7.63 5.27
N GLY A 15 19.36 6.92 6.38
CA GLY A 15 19.06 5.49 6.49
C GLY A 15 17.56 5.18 6.45
N PHE A 16 16.75 5.92 7.21
CA PHE A 16 15.29 5.79 7.20
C PHE A 16 14.75 6.03 5.78
N ASN A 17 15.20 7.10 5.16
CA ASN A 17 14.73 7.53 3.86
C ASN A 17 15.15 6.57 2.72
N LEU A 18 16.29 5.88 2.85
CA LEU A 18 16.68 4.78 1.97
C LEU A 18 15.70 3.59 2.08
N ILE A 19 15.30 3.23 3.31
CA ILE A 19 14.31 2.17 3.54
C ILE A 19 12.97 2.55 2.90
N PHE A 20 12.53 3.81 3.03
CA PHE A 20 11.31 4.28 2.35
C PHE A 20 11.43 4.23 0.83
N ALA A 21 12.59 4.59 0.26
CA ALA A 21 12.81 4.48 -1.19
C ALA A 21 12.67 3.04 -1.68
N ILE A 22 13.30 2.08 -0.99
CA ILE A 22 13.19 0.65 -1.32
C ILE A 22 11.74 0.16 -1.16
N SER A 23 11.06 0.58 -0.09
CA SER A 23 9.65 0.23 0.12
C SER A 23 8.75 0.79 -0.98
N GLY A 24 8.99 2.03 -1.43
CA GLY A 24 8.24 2.66 -2.51
C GLY A 24 8.39 1.89 -3.82
N ILE A 25 9.62 1.46 -4.16
CA ILE A 25 9.86 0.58 -5.32
C ILE A 25 9.09 -0.74 -5.16
N GLY A 26 9.13 -1.35 -3.97
CA GLY A 26 8.39 -2.58 -3.69
C GLY A 26 6.88 -2.42 -3.89
N ILE A 27 6.30 -1.31 -3.42
CA ILE A 27 4.88 -0.97 -3.60
C ILE A 27 4.53 -0.79 -5.07
N ILE A 28 5.38 -0.08 -5.84
CA ILE A 28 5.19 0.11 -7.28
C ILE A 28 5.20 -1.24 -8.01
N ILE A 29 6.19 -2.10 -7.71
CA ILE A 29 6.29 -3.44 -8.32
C ILE A 29 5.06 -4.27 -7.96
N ALA A 30 4.67 -4.31 -6.69
CA ALA A 30 3.47 -5.04 -6.26
C ALA A 30 2.21 -4.54 -6.98
N GLY A 31 2.02 -3.23 -7.07
CA GLY A 31 0.90 -2.64 -7.80
C GLY A 31 0.94 -2.96 -9.30
N ALA A 32 2.12 -2.94 -9.93
CA ALA A 32 2.29 -3.28 -11.35
C ALA A 32 2.06 -4.77 -11.64
N LEU A 33 2.48 -5.66 -10.74
CA LEU A 33 2.19 -7.09 -10.84
C LEU A 33 0.69 -7.35 -10.78
N VAL A 34 0.01 -6.79 -9.77
CA VAL A 34 -1.45 -6.92 -9.64
C VAL A 34 -2.15 -6.30 -10.85
N LEU A 35 -1.69 -5.14 -11.33
CA LEU A 35 -2.27 -4.47 -12.51
C LEU A 35 -2.12 -5.30 -13.78
N SER A 36 -0.99 -5.99 -13.95
CA SER A 36 -0.76 -6.89 -15.09
C SER A 36 -1.73 -8.07 -15.07
N ASP A 37 -1.99 -8.65 -13.89
CA ASP A 37 -2.95 -9.75 -13.74
C ASP A 37 -4.39 -9.31 -14.05
N VAL A 38 -4.81 -8.11 -13.67
CA VAL A 38 -6.17 -7.59 -13.99
C VAL A 38 -6.29 -6.98 -15.39
N GLY A 39 -5.18 -6.55 -16.00
CA GLY A 39 -5.14 -5.91 -17.32
C GLY A 39 -5.52 -6.83 -18.48
N GLU A 40 -5.25 -8.13 -18.38
CA GLU A 40 -5.60 -9.10 -19.43
C GLU A 40 -7.12 -9.32 -19.57
N TYR A 41 -7.91 -8.87 -18.58
CA TYR A 41 -9.37 -9.03 -18.55
C TYR A 41 -10.15 -7.74 -18.89
N GLN A 42 -9.47 -6.74 -19.47
CA GLN A 42 -9.98 -5.39 -19.77
C GLN A 42 -11.25 -5.35 -20.64
N HIS A 43 -11.65 -6.45 -21.28
CA HIS A 43 -12.82 -6.45 -22.15
C HIS A 43 -14.16 -6.57 -21.40
N PHE A 44 -14.16 -7.00 -20.13
CA PHE A 44 -15.40 -7.26 -19.38
C PHE A 44 -15.51 -6.56 -18.02
N MET A 45 -14.43 -5.97 -17.50
CA MET A 45 -14.41 -5.48 -16.13
C MET A 45 -14.16 -3.98 -16.00
N GLU A 46 -15.15 -3.31 -15.43
CA GLU A 46 -15.22 -1.88 -15.15
C GLU A 46 -14.02 -1.34 -14.36
N ARG A 47 -13.87 0.00 -14.30
CA ARG A 47 -12.81 0.74 -13.58
C ARG A 47 -12.59 0.32 -12.11
N ARG A 48 -13.49 -0.48 -11.53
CA ARG A 48 -13.54 -0.86 -10.11
C ARG A 48 -12.43 -1.83 -9.70
N LEU A 49 -12.00 -2.74 -10.57
CA LEU A 49 -10.86 -3.63 -10.27
C LEU A 49 -9.50 -2.99 -10.57
N LEU A 50 -9.46 -2.03 -11.51
CA LEU A 50 -8.24 -1.31 -11.87
C LEU A 50 -7.91 -0.19 -10.87
N ALA A 51 -8.90 0.35 -10.15
CA ALA A 51 -8.71 1.46 -9.23
C ALA A 51 -7.72 1.15 -8.08
N PRO A 52 -7.83 0.03 -7.33
CA PRO A 52 -6.92 -0.22 -6.20
C PRO A 52 -5.43 -0.39 -6.61
N PRO A 53 -5.08 -1.20 -7.64
CA PRO A 53 -3.69 -1.32 -8.08
C PRO A 53 -3.10 0.00 -8.59
N VAL A 54 -3.89 0.79 -9.33
CA VAL A 54 -3.45 2.10 -9.84
C VAL A 54 -3.17 3.07 -8.69
N VAL A 55 -4.05 3.13 -7.68
CA VAL A 55 -3.82 3.95 -6.48
C VAL A 55 -2.56 3.51 -5.74
N LEU A 56 -2.31 2.19 -5.65
CA LEU A 56 -1.10 1.65 -5.02
C LEU A 56 0.18 2.08 -5.76
N ILE A 57 0.18 2.04 -7.09
CA ILE A 57 1.31 2.50 -7.91
C ILE A 57 1.56 4.00 -7.69
N VAL A 58 0.51 4.82 -7.76
CA VAL A 58 0.63 6.28 -7.56
C VAL A 58 1.16 6.60 -6.16
N ALA A 59 0.64 5.95 -5.12
CA ALA A 59 1.13 6.11 -3.75
C ALA A 59 2.60 5.70 -3.63
N GLY A 60 3.01 4.57 -4.23
CA GLY A 60 4.40 4.13 -4.27
C GLY A 60 5.32 5.12 -4.96
N CYS A 61 4.89 5.74 -6.07
CA CYS A 61 5.64 6.81 -6.75
C CYS A 61 5.82 8.03 -5.85
N ILE A 62 4.79 8.46 -5.12
CA ILE A 62 4.90 9.59 -4.18
C ILE A 62 5.92 9.27 -3.08
N VAL A 63 5.83 8.08 -2.47
CA VAL A 63 6.78 7.64 -1.43
C VAL A 63 8.20 7.61 -1.98
N PHE A 64 8.41 7.06 -3.18
CA PHE A 64 9.72 7.00 -3.83
C PHE A 64 10.29 8.39 -4.15
N LEU A 65 9.46 9.33 -4.62
CA LEU A 65 9.88 10.70 -4.93
C LEU A 65 10.23 11.48 -3.66
N VAL A 66 9.38 11.42 -2.65
CA VAL A 66 9.64 12.03 -1.33
C VAL A 66 10.92 11.45 -0.73
N ALA A 67 11.10 10.13 -0.84
CA ALA A 67 12.31 9.47 -0.39
C ALA A 67 13.55 9.86 -1.21
N SER A 68 13.44 9.99 -2.52
CA SER A 68 14.56 10.46 -3.34
C SER A 68 14.97 11.88 -2.93
N LEU A 69 13.99 12.79 -2.75
CA LEU A 69 14.21 14.17 -2.33
C LEU A 69 14.87 14.27 -0.94
N GLY A 70 14.51 13.41 0.01
CA GLY A 70 15.17 13.36 1.32
C GLY A 70 16.64 12.93 1.22
N CYS A 71 17.00 12.03 0.30
CA CYS A 71 18.38 11.59 0.09
C CYS A 71 19.19 12.69 -0.58
N TYR A 72 18.64 13.35 -1.61
CA TYR A 72 19.26 14.52 -2.23
C TYR A 72 19.43 15.69 -1.23
N GLY A 73 18.43 15.93 -0.38
CA GLY A 73 18.47 16.95 0.67
C GLY A 73 19.54 16.68 1.73
N ALA A 74 19.73 15.40 2.10
CA ALA A 74 20.78 14.99 3.03
C ALA A 74 22.19 15.14 2.44
N ILE A 75 22.38 14.83 1.15
CA ILE A 75 23.68 14.91 0.46
C ILE A 75 24.09 16.36 0.18
N ARG A 76 23.14 17.24 -0.18
CA ARG A 76 23.46 18.60 -0.65
C ARG A 76 23.78 19.60 0.45
N GLU A 77 23.72 19.19 1.72
CA GLU A 77 23.95 19.98 2.95
C GLU A 77 23.26 21.36 2.98
N SER A 78 22.31 21.61 2.08
CA SER A 78 21.65 22.89 1.93
C SER A 78 20.42 22.92 2.82
N TYR A 79 20.42 23.82 3.80
CA TYR A 79 19.33 24.01 4.75
C TYR A 79 17.96 24.16 4.07
N HIS A 80 17.92 24.84 2.93
CA HIS A 80 16.68 25.08 2.17
C HIS A 80 16.05 23.81 1.60
N MET A 81 16.82 22.83 1.12
CA MET A 81 16.24 21.57 0.61
C MET A 81 15.72 20.68 1.74
N LEU A 82 16.41 20.64 2.87
CA LEU A 82 15.94 19.88 4.05
C LEU A 82 14.67 20.51 4.63
N MET A 83 14.58 21.84 4.64
CA MET A 83 13.38 22.56 5.07
C MET A 83 12.20 22.30 4.13
N ALA A 84 12.41 22.30 2.81
CA ALA A 84 11.38 21.95 1.84
C ALA A 84 10.88 20.50 2.03
N PHE A 85 11.79 19.55 2.27
CA PHE A 85 11.42 18.17 2.61
C PHE A 85 10.55 18.08 3.87
N ALA A 86 10.93 18.78 4.94
CA ALA A 86 10.16 18.82 6.18
C ALA A 86 8.75 19.42 5.97
N VAL A 87 8.63 20.49 5.17
CA VAL A 87 7.33 21.08 4.82
C VAL A 87 6.48 20.11 4.00
N CYS A 88 7.06 19.43 3.01
CA CYS A 88 6.35 18.41 2.25
C CYS A 88 5.83 17.27 3.14
N LEU A 89 6.63 16.77 4.08
CA LEU A 89 6.20 15.75 5.04
C LEU A 89 5.06 16.25 5.94
N LEU A 90 5.13 17.50 6.38
CA LEU A 90 4.07 18.11 7.19
C LEU A 90 2.75 18.18 6.41
N ILE A 91 2.80 18.57 5.13
CA ILE A 91 1.63 18.60 4.25
C ILE A 91 1.05 17.19 4.08
N ILE A 92 1.89 16.19 3.82
CA ILE A 92 1.47 14.78 3.71
C ILE A 92 0.80 14.32 5.00
N PHE A 93 1.38 14.63 6.16
CA PHE A 93 0.82 14.28 7.46
C PHE A 93 -0.56 14.90 7.69
N ILE A 94 -0.78 16.15 7.29
CA ILE A 94 -2.11 16.79 7.38
C ILE A 94 -3.11 16.07 6.45
N ILE A 95 -2.69 15.71 5.23
CA ILE A 95 -3.54 14.97 4.29
C ILE A 95 -3.87 13.59 4.85
N GLU A 96 -2.91 12.83 5.35
CA GLU A 96 -3.11 11.52 5.96
C GLU A 96 -4.05 11.60 7.17
N LEU A 97 -3.91 12.63 8.01
CA LEU A 97 -4.79 12.86 9.14
C LEU A 97 -6.23 13.17 8.67
N ALA A 98 -6.39 14.01 7.64
CA ALA A 98 -7.70 14.30 7.06
C ALA A 98 -8.34 13.04 6.44
N VAL A 99 -7.58 12.24 5.70
CA VAL A 99 -8.02 10.96 5.13
C VAL A 99 -8.39 9.97 6.24
N GLY A 100 -7.60 9.89 7.32
CA GLY A 100 -7.87 9.02 8.46
C GLY A 100 -9.16 9.40 9.20
N ILE A 101 -9.38 10.69 9.43
CA ILE A 101 -10.65 11.19 10.00
C ILE A 101 -11.82 10.90 9.06
N ALA A 102 -11.68 11.18 7.77
CA ALA A 102 -12.72 10.89 6.79
C ALA A 102 -13.04 9.38 6.75
N ALA A 103 -12.02 8.52 6.75
CA ALA A 103 -12.20 7.08 6.79
C ALA A 103 -12.94 6.61 8.04
N ALA A 104 -12.64 7.21 9.21
CA ALA A 104 -13.34 6.89 10.45
C ALA A 104 -14.80 7.35 10.46
N VAL A 105 -15.09 8.54 9.92
CA VAL A 105 -16.44 9.10 9.84
C VAL A 105 -17.30 8.32 8.84
N TYR A 106 -16.78 8.05 7.65
CA TYR A 106 -17.51 7.36 6.57
C TYR A 106 -17.33 5.84 6.59
N GLN A 107 -16.82 5.26 7.68
CA GLN A 107 -16.50 3.83 7.75
C GLN A 107 -17.70 2.94 7.39
N ASN A 108 -18.91 3.32 7.81
CA ASN A 108 -20.13 2.54 7.57
C ASN A 108 -20.53 2.57 6.09
N GLU A 109 -20.47 3.75 5.46
CA GLU A 109 -20.77 3.91 4.04
C GLU A 109 -19.75 3.18 3.17
N VAL A 110 -18.45 3.29 3.52
CA VAL A 110 -17.38 2.55 2.84
C VAL A 110 -17.57 1.04 2.99
N HIS A 111 -18.00 0.55 4.16
CA HIS A 111 -18.27 -0.88 4.35
C HIS A 111 -19.45 -1.38 3.52
N GLU A 112 -20.56 -0.64 3.48
CA GLU A 112 -21.72 -1.02 2.67
C GLU A 112 -21.41 -0.95 1.17
N GLU A 113 -20.70 0.09 0.73
CA GLU A 113 -20.21 0.17 -0.64
C GLU A 113 -19.30 -1.00 -0.98
N LEU A 114 -18.31 -1.29 -0.13
CA LEU A 114 -17.37 -2.41 -0.30
C LEU A 114 -18.12 -3.74 -0.43
N LYS A 115 -19.10 -3.98 0.46
CA LYS A 115 -19.95 -5.17 0.43
C LYS A 115 -20.78 -5.26 -0.84
N ASN A 116 -21.29 -4.15 -1.34
CA ASN A 116 -22.00 -4.10 -2.61
C ASN A 116 -21.08 -4.39 -3.80
N ILE A 117 -19.81 -3.96 -3.78
CA ILE A 117 -18.81 -4.34 -4.80
C ILE A 117 -18.63 -5.85 -4.81
N MET A 118 -18.38 -6.42 -3.62
CA MET A 118 -18.09 -7.84 -3.46
C MET A 118 -19.29 -8.69 -3.90
N ARG A 119 -20.52 -8.29 -3.52
CA ARG A 119 -21.75 -8.95 -3.97
C ARG A 119 -21.94 -8.88 -5.49
N LYS A 120 -21.67 -7.72 -6.10
CA LYS A 120 -21.76 -7.57 -7.56
C LYS A 120 -20.72 -8.43 -8.29
N SER A 121 -19.48 -8.45 -7.81
CA SER A 121 -18.41 -9.31 -8.36
C SER A 121 -18.74 -10.80 -8.18
N LEU A 122 -19.29 -11.21 -7.03
CA LEU A 122 -19.70 -12.59 -6.81
C LEU A 122 -20.86 -13.03 -7.72
N ASN A 123 -21.84 -12.15 -7.96
CA ASN A 123 -22.93 -12.45 -8.91
C ASN A 123 -22.43 -12.56 -10.36
N ALA A 124 -21.27 -11.95 -10.67
CA ALA A 124 -20.62 -12.04 -11.98
C ALA A 124 -19.67 -13.25 -12.12
N TYR A 125 -19.52 -14.07 -11.07
CA TYR A 125 -18.58 -15.20 -11.01
C TYR A 125 -18.75 -16.24 -12.14
N GLU A 126 -19.99 -16.54 -12.56
CA GLU A 126 -20.21 -17.47 -13.70
C GLU A 126 -20.08 -16.79 -15.07
N SER A 127 -20.18 -15.45 -15.11
CA SER A 127 -20.19 -14.68 -16.37
C SER A 127 -18.83 -14.13 -16.78
N SER A 128 -17.88 -14.03 -15.85
CA SER A 128 -16.54 -13.52 -16.11
C SER A 128 -15.47 -14.50 -15.60
N ASP A 129 -14.57 -14.93 -16.49
CA ASP A 129 -13.43 -15.77 -16.08
C ASP A 129 -12.50 -15.03 -15.11
N SER A 130 -12.48 -13.70 -15.14
CA SER A 130 -11.65 -12.86 -14.28
C SER A 130 -12.11 -12.80 -12.83
N ASP A 131 -13.42 -12.61 -12.57
CA ASP A 131 -13.95 -12.72 -11.21
C ASP A 131 -13.74 -14.15 -10.69
N ARG A 132 -13.96 -15.16 -11.54
CA ARG A 132 -13.79 -16.56 -11.17
C ARG A 132 -12.37 -16.87 -10.70
N ILE A 133 -11.36 -16.46 -11.46
CA ILE A 133 -9.95 -16.64 -11.10
C ILE A 133 -9.58 -15.82 -9.85
N ALA A 134 -10.07 -14.60 -9.70
CA ALA A 134 -9.81 -13.78 -8.52
C ALA A 134 -10.40 -14.41 -7.25
N TRP A 135 -11.64 -14.89 -7.31
CA TRP A 135 -12.32 -15.58 -6.21
C TRP A 135 -11.66 -16.93 -5.89
N ASP A 136 -11.29 -17.73 -6.89
CA ASP A 136 -10.60 -19.02 -6.69
C ASP A 136 -9.25 -18.83 -5.99
N ASN A 137 -8.46 -17.85 -6.42
CA ASN A 137 -7.18 -17.53 -5.77
C ASN A 137 -7.37 -17.07 -4.32
N LEU A 138 -8.35 -16.21 -4.06
CA LEU A 138 -8.68 -15.76 -2.70
C LEU A 138 -9.14 -16.92 -1.82
N GLN A 139 -10.05 -17.76 -2.33
CA GLN A 139 -10.56 -18.92 -1.61
C GLN A 139 -9.45 -19.92 -1.32
N GLN A 140 -8.59 -20.22 -2.28
CA GLN A 140 -7.47 -21.15 -2.09
C GLN A 140 -6.49 -20.64 -1.03
N LYS A 141 -6.19 -19.33 -1.02
CA LYS A 141 -5.28 -18.72 -0.04
C LYS A 141 -5.89 -18.68 1.36
N ILE A 142 -7.17 -18.30 1.48
CA ILE A 142 -7.88 -18.26 2.77
C ILE A 142 -8.04 -19.67 3.36
N ILE A 143 -8.46 -20.64 2.55
CA ILE A 143 -8.59 -22.05 2.98
C ILE A 143 -7.22 -22.59 3.42
N GLY A 144 -6.15 -22.28 2.70
CA GLY A 144 -4.78 -22.65 3.08
C GLY A 144 -4.36 -22.07 4.44
N ILE A 145 -4.64 -20.79 4.69
CA ILE A 145 -4.35 -20.13 5.98
C ILE A 145 -5.18 -20.74 7.11
N ILE A 146 -6.46 -20.99 6.89
CA ILE A 146 -7.35 -21.61 7.89
C ILE A 146 -6.88 -23.02 8.22
N LEU A 147 -6.54 -23.84 7.22
CA LEU A 147 -6.01 -25.20 7.42
C LEU A 147 -4.68 -25.18 8.17
N ALA A 148 -3.77 -24.26 7.83
CA ALA A 148 -2.51 -24.10 8.55
C ALA A 148 -2.72 -23.70 10.01
N CYS A 149 -3.65 -22.77 10.27
CA CYS A 149 -4.02 -22.35 11.62
C CYS A 149 -4.71 -23.47 12.42
N TRP A 150 -5.58 -24.24 11.79
CA TRP A 150 -6.21 -25.43 12.37
C TRP A 150 -5.18 -26.51 12.72
N MET A 151 -4.23 -26.81 11.84
CA MET A 151 -3.16 -27.77 12.12
C MET A 151 -2.28 -27.30 13.28
N ALA A 152 -1.89 -26.03 13.32
CA ALA A 152 -1.10 -25.47 14.43
C ALA A 152 -1.84 -25.57 15.77
N THR A 153 -3.16 -25.33 15.76
CA THR A 153 -4.02 -25.45 16.96
C THR A 153 -4.20 -26.91 17.38
N ALA A 154 -4.38 -27.82 16.43
CA ALA A 154 -4.51 -29.25 16.68
C ALA A 154 -3.22 -29.88 17.25
N ILE A 155 -2.04 -29.42 16.81
CA ILE A 155 -0.74 -29.85 17.35
C ILE A 155 -0.56 -29.36 18.80
N LYS A 156 -0.90 -28.10 19.08
CA LYS A 156 -0.83 -27.52 20.44
C LYS A 156 -1.80 -28.18 21.43
N ASN A 157 -2.93 -28.70 20.97
CA ASN A 157 -3.93 -29.37 21.82
C ASN A 157 -3.64 -30.87 22.04
N ARG A 158 -2.58 -31.41 21.43
CA ARG A 158 -2.14 -32.81 21.57
C ARG A 158 -0.87 -32.96 22.43
N SER A 159 -0.23 -31.86 22.82
CA SER A 159 0.86 -31.78 23.81
C SER A 159 0.33 -31.37 25.18
#